data_AF-A0A7J4ETA5-F1
#
_entry.id   AF-A0A7J4ETA5-F1
#
_cell.length_a   1.000
_cell.length_b   1.000
_cell.length_c   1.000
_cell.angle_alpha   90.00
_cell.angle_beta   90.00
_cell.angle_gamma   90.00
#
_symmetry.space_group_name_H-M   'P 1'
#
loop_
_entity.id
_entity.type
_entity.pdbx_description
1 polymer ?
#
loop_
_entity_poly.entity_id
_entity_poly.type
_entity_poly.pdbx_seq_one_letter_code
_entity_poly.pdbx_strand_id
1 'polypeptide(L)'
;NLVEEFSVYSKQNESIFFILMTKGMFDSQTEVAMKHAGDGVIELTLKEVEDEIQRRLKVLKLKRVLVPKTVLRYDLTEKGLRMESVMRVL
;
A
#
# COMPACT_ATOMS: atom_id res chain seq x y z
N ASN A 1 -19.62 4.11 11.83
CA ASN A 1 -18.14 3.94 11.85
C ASN A 1 -17.68 4.19 10.43
N LEU A 2 -16.89 5.24 10.20
CA LEU A 2 -16.61 5.78 8.86
C LEU A 2 -16.12 4.71 7.86
N VAL A 3 -15.29 3.78 8.32
CA VAL A 3 -14.74 2.71 7.46
C VAL A 3 -15.81 1.70 7.05
N GLU A 4 -16.75 1.39 7.93
CA GLU A 4 -17.89 0.52 7.62
C GLU A 4 -18.83 1.20 6.62
N GLU A 5 -19.08 2.49 6.78
CA GLU A 5 -19.87 3.29 5.84
C GLU A 5 -19.22 3.29 4.45
N PHE A 6 -17.90 3.50 4.36
CA PHE A 6 -17.17 3.36 3.09
C PHE A 6 -17.26 1.95 2.51
N SER A 7 -17.22 0.91 3.35
CA SER A 7 -17.36 -0.48 2.89
C SER A 7 -18.75 -0.78 2.35
N VAL A 8 -19.81 -0.26 2.96
CA VAL A 8 -21.18 -0.42 2.46
C VAL A 8 -21.36 0.36 1.16
N TYR A 9 -20.94 1.63 1.16
CA TYR A 9 -21.10 2.50 0.01
C TYR A 9 -20.33 2.00 -1.22
N SER A 10 -19.09 1.54 -1.05
CA SER A 10 -18.29 0.97 -2.15
C SER A 10 -18.95 -0.24 -2.79
N LYS A 11 -19.55 -1.13 -1.99
CA LYS A 11 -20.25 -2.31 -2.52
C LYS A 11 -21.55 -1.94 -3.22
N GLN A 12 -22.30 -0.98 -2.70
CA GLN A 12 -23.58 -0.56 -3.29
C GLN A 12 -23.40 0.19 -4.61
N ASN A 13 -22.31 0.95 -4.74
CA ASN A 13 -22.07 1.84 -5.87
C ASN A 13 -20.93 1.36 -6.78
N GLU A 14 -20.43 0.13 -6.57
CA GLU A 14 -19.28 -0.43 -7.30
C GLU A 14 -18.06 0.52 -7.34
N SER A 15 -17.82 1.25 -6.24
CA SER A 15 -16.79 2.28 -6.16
C SER A 15 -15.58 1.83 -5.34
N ILE A 16 -14.45 2.54 -5.50
CA ILE A 16 -13.19 2.27 -4.80
C ILE A 16 -12.84 3.48 -3.93
N PHE A 17 -12.57 3.24 -2.66
CA PHE A 17 -12.01 4.24 -1.75
C PHE A 17 -10.51 4.00 -1.57
N PHE A 18 -9.71 5.03 -1.86
CA PHE A 18 -8.29 5.07 -1.51
C PHE A 18 -8.10 5.95 -0.27
N ILE A 19 -7.48 5.39 0.76
CA ILE A 19 -7.18 6.09 2.00
C ILE A 19 -5.65 6.15 2.15
N LEU A 20 -5.12 7.36 2.24
CA LEU A 20 -3.71 7.59 2.57
C LEU A 20 -3.58 7.73 4.08
N MET A 21 -2.70 6.93 4.69
CA MET A 21 -2.39 6.98 6.11
C MET A 21 -0.88 7.05 6.30
N THR A 22 -0.41 8.15 6.89
CA THR A 22 1.00 8.32 7.22
C THR A 22 1.29 7.67 8.56
N LYS A 23 2.32 6.83 8.61
CA LYS A 23 2.76 6.14 9.82
C LYS A 23 3.04 7.13 10.96
N GLY A 24 2.48 6.88 12.14
CA GLY A 24 2.66 7.67 13.35
C GLY A 24 1.73 8.87 13.48
N MET A 25 0.87 9.16 12.49
CA MET A 25 -0.14 10.22 12.62
C MET A 25 -1.31 9.83 13.52
N PHE A 26 -1.58 8.53 13.62
CA PHE A 26 -2.62 7.97 14.49
C PHE A 26 -1.97 7.01 15.49
N ASP A 27 -2.69 6.69 16.55
CA ASP A 27 -2.24 5.66 17.48
C ASP A 27 -2.13 4.29 16.76
N SER A 28 -1.30 3.41 17.30
CA SER A 28 -1.03 2.11 16.69
C SER A 28 -2.27 1.23 16.56
N GLN A 29 -3.25 1.37 17.47
CA GLN A 29 -4.47 0.57 17.43
C GLN A 29 -5.34 0.98 16.24
N THR A 30 -5.48 2.28 15.99
CA THR A 30 -6.16 2.85 14.82
C THR A 30 -5.49 2.41 13.53
N GLU A 31 -4.16 2.49 13.42
CA GLU A 31 -3.45 2.05 12.21
C GLU A 31 -3.66 0.56 11.91
N VAL A 32 -3.62 -0.29 12.95
CA VAL A 32 -3.86 -1.73 12.83
C VAL A 32 -5.32 -2.01 12.42
N ALA A 33 -6.28 -1.32 13.03
CA ALA A 33 -7.70 -1.46 12.70
C ALA A 33 -7.98 -1.09 11.24
N MET A 34 -7.38 -0.01 10.73
CA MET A 34 -7.50 0.41 9.32
C MET A 34 -6.92 -0.63 8.36
N LYS A 35 -5.71 -1.13 8.65
CA LYS A 35 -5.08 -2.20 7.84
C LYS A 35 -5.93 -3.48 7.86
N HIS A 36 -6.56 -3.80 8.99
CA HIS A 36 -7.44 -4.96 9.10
C HIS A 36 -8.74 -4.77 8.29
N ALA A 37 -9.34 -3.59 8.33
CA ALA A 37 -10.62 -3.31 7.68
C ALA A 37 -10.53 -3.22 6.14
N GLY A 38 -9.43 -2.68 5.59
CA GLY A 38 -9.27 -2.49 4.14
C GLY A 38 -9.27 -3.81 3.35
N ASP A 39 -9.89 -3.81 2.15
CA ASP A 39 -9.84 -4.95 1.22
C ASP A 39 -8.46 -5.09 0.54
N GLY A 40 -7.69 -4.01 0.50
CA GLY A 40 -6.30 -3.96 0.03
C GLY A 40 -5.44 -3.07 0.92
N VAL A 41 -4.18 -3.45 1.12
CA VAL A 41 -3.19 -2.69 1.89
C VAL A 41 -1.88 -2.65 1.12
N ILE A 42 -1.46 -1.45 0.75
CA ILE A 42 -0.17 -1.17 0.12
C ILE A 42 0.63 -0.30 1.09
N GLU A 43 1.85 -0.74 1.41
CA GLU A 43 2.75 -0.01 2.29
C GLU A 43 3.90 0.58 1.48
N LEU A 44 4.08 1.89 1.62
CA LEU A 44 5.19 2.64 1.05
C LEU A 44 6.20 2.92 2.16
N THR A 45 7.46 2.53 1.95
CA THR A 45 8.52 2.70 2.95
C THR A 45 9.76 3.31 2.31
N LEU A 46 10.47 4.12 3.10
CA LEU A 46 11.83 4.51 2.81
C LEU A 46 12.75 3.59 3.61
N LYS A 47 13.79 3.08 2.95
CA LYS A 47 14.83 2.30 3.61
C LYS A 47 16.18 2.79 3.16
N GLU A 48 17.00 3.16 4.12
CA GLU A 48 18.42 3.43 3.93
C GLU A 48 19.15 2.11 3.62
N VAL A 49 19.93 2.11 2.54
CA VAL A 49 20.75 0.98 2.10
C VAL A 49 22.08 1.54 1.67
N GLU A 50 23.16 1.14 2.36
CA GLU A 50 24.51 1.64 2.12
C GLU A 50 24.51 3.18 2.11
N ASP A 51 24.65 3.80 0.94
CA ASP A 51 24.75 5.25 0.76
C ASP A 51 23.47 5.90 0.18
N GLU A 52 22.37 5.14 0.03
CA GLU A 52 21.17 5.62 -0.65
C GLU A 52 19.87 5.42 0.13
N ILE A 53 18.93 6.37 -0.05
CA ILE A 53 17.55 6.23 0.42
C ILE A 53 16.72 5.56 -0.68
N GLN A 54 16.33 4.33 -0.41
CA GLN A 54 15.55 3.53 -1.33
C GLN A 54 14.05 3.60 -1.02
N ARG A 55 13.22 3.88 -2.03
CA ARG A 55 11.76 3.80 -1.96
C ARG A 55 11.27 2.39 -2.27
N ARG A 56 10.38 1.87 -1.43
CA ARG A 56 9.87 0.49 -1.49
C ARG A 56 8.35 0.48 -1.39
N LEU A 57 7.73 -0.32 -2.25
CA LEU A 57 6.30 -0.61 -2.25
C LEU A 57 6.12 -2.09 -1.92
N LYS A 58 5.29 -2.38 -0.91
CA LYS A 58 4.92 -3.74 -0.53
C LYS A 58 3.41 -3.86 -0.49
N VAL A 59 2.88 -4.88 -1.15
CA VAL A 59 1.47 -5.25 -1.00
C VAL A 59 1.37 -6.18 0.21
N LEU A 60 0.59 -5.80 1.21
CA LEU A 60 0.40 -6.59 2.44
C LEU A 60 -0.89 -7.41 2.41
N LYS A 61 -1.91 -6.89 1.74
CA LYS A 61 -3.24 -7.51 1.65
C LYS A 61 -3.87 -7.16 0.31
N LEU A 62 -4.48 -8.15 -0.33
CA LEU A 62 -5.42 -7.98 -1.44
C LEU A 62 -6.45 -9.09 -1.32
N LYS A 63 -7.72 -8.72 -1.14
CA LYS A 63 -8.80 -9.70 -1.03
C LYS A 63 -9.01 -10.39 -2.38
N ARG A 64 -9.27 -11.71 -2.35
CA ARG A 64 -9.52 -12.58 -3.52
C ARG A 64 -8.32 -12.79 -4.46
N VAL A 65 -7.11 -12.37 -4.07
CA VAL A 65 -5.89 -12.54 -4.89
C VAL A 65 -4.73 -13.01 -4.00
N LEU A 66 -3.83 -13.81 -4.57
CA LEU A 66 -2.57 -14.15 -3.91
C LEU A 66 -1.70 -12.90 -3.78
N VAL A 67 -1.38 -12.51 -2.55
CA VAL A 67 -0.51 -11.35 -2.30
C VAL A 67 0.92 -11.66 -2.72
N PRO A 68 1.54 -10.85 -3.60
CA PRO A 68 2.93 -11.05 -3.99
C PRO A 68 3.86 -10.84 -2.78
N LYS A 69 4.83 -11.74 -2.61
CA LYS A 69 5.85 -11.60 -1.55
C LYS A 69 6.95 -10.61 -1.91
N THR A 70 7.01 -10.17 -3.16
CA THR A 70 8.03 -9.27 -3.69
C THR A 70 7.86 -7.87 -3.14
N VAL A 71 8.97 -7.26 -2.72
CA VAL A 71 9.04 -5.81 -2.44
C VAL A 71 9.50 -5.13 -3.72
N LEU A 72 8.67 -4.23 -4.25
CA LEU A 72 8.99 -3.50 -5.47
C LEU A 72 9.73 -2.21 -5.12
N ARG A 73 10.80 -1.92 -5.86
CA ARG A 73 11.49 -0.63 -5.76
C ARG A 73 10.87 0.34 -6.75
N TYR A 74 10.86 1.63 -6.42
CA TYR A 74 10.33 2.63 -7.33
C TYR A 74 11.04 3.97 -7.19
N ASP A 75 11.10 4.71 -8.28
CA ASP A 75 11.55 6.10 -8.31
C ASP A 75 10.40 7.04 -8.59
N LEU A 76 10.53 8.28 -8.10
CA LEU A 76 9.68 9.38 -8.50
C LEU A 76 10.35 10.07 -9.70
N THR A 77 9.60 10.17 -10.79
CA THR A 77 10.01 10.88 -12.00
C THR A 77 9.00 11.99 -12.29
N GLU A 78 9.32 12.89 -13.21
CA GLU A 78 8.37 13.94 -13.66
C GLU A 78 7.07 13.36 -14.23
N LYS A 79 7.11 12.11 -14.72
CA LYS A 79 5.95 11.40 -15.28
C LYS A 79 5.21 10.52 -14.24
N GLY A 80 5.67 10.52 -12.99
CA GLY A 80 5.11 9.70 -11.90
C GLY A 80 6.03 8.57 -11.44
N LEU A 81 5.44 7.48 -10.96
CA LEU A 81 6.15 6.35 -10.35
C LEU A 81 6.76 5.44 -11.41
N ARG A 82 8.10 5.31 -11.41
CA ARG A 82 8.81 4.31 -12.20
C ARG A 82 9.14 3.11 -11.32
N MET A 83 8.49 1.98 -11.58
CA MET A 83 8.76 0.73 -10.87
C MET A 83 10.00 0.05 -11.44
N GLU A 84 10.93 -0.36 -10.59
CA GLU A 84 12.02 -1.23 -11.02
C GLU A 84 11.53 -2.68 -11.05
N SER A 85 11.48 -3.27 -12.25
CA SER A 85 11.15 -4.67 -12.41
C SER A 85 12.38 -5.52 -12.10
N VAL A 86 12.30 -6.36 -11.07
CA VAL A 86 13.26 -7.45 -10.82
C VAL A 86 12.89 -8.64 -11.70
N MET A 87 13.03 -8.52 -13.02
CA MET A 87 13.15 -9.72 -13.86
C MET A 87 14.63 -10.10 -13.92
N ARG A 88 15.04 -11.08 -13.11
CA ARG A 88 16.24 -11.85 -13.45
C ARG A 88 15.90 -12.69 -14.68
N VAL A 89 16.47 -12.32 -15.82
CA VAL A 89 16.51 -13.22 -16.98
C VAL A 89 17.49 -14.34 -16.59
N LEU A 90 16.97 -15.58 -16.50
CA LEU A 90 17.78 -16.79 -16.43
C LEU A 90 18.12 -17.25 -17.85
#